data_AF-A0A950U5J1-F1
#
_entry.id   AF-A0A950U5J1-F1
#
_cell.length_a   1.000
_cell.length_b   1.000
_cell.length_c   1.000
_cell.angle_alpha   90.00
_cell.angle_beta   90.00
_cell.angle_gamma   90.00
#
_symmetry.space_group_name_H-M   'P 1'
#
loop_
_entity.id
_entity.type
_entity.pdbx_description
1 polymer ?
#
loop_
_entity_poly.entity_id
_entity_poly.type
_entity_poly.pdbx_seq_one_letter_code
_entity_poly.pdbx_strand_id
1 'polypeptide(L)'
;AFFRREEWTAGAGPAEVRARVVDVLRSRRAKVVDTGDGTVAARSGSSLLARLDVSLVPKRWLPLAVAVSITPADAATRVTVTIEDRLGFGAAGSGTRYEALFDETIRALRSATA
;
A
#
# COMPACT_ATOMS: atom_id res chain seq x y z
N ALA A 1 3.74 -6.88 13.89
CA ALA A 1 3.28 -5.86 12.94
C ALA A 1 1.92 -6.29 12.42
N PHE A 2 0.96 -5.38 12.39
CA PHE A 2 -0.33 -5.57 11.75
C PHE A 2 -0.15 -5.45 10.25
N PHE A 3 -0.66 -6.43 9.50
CA PHE A 3 -0.60 -6.43 8.04
C PHE A 3 -1.94 -6.87 7.46
N ARG A 4 -2.19 -6.48 6.21
CA ARG A 4 -3.34 -6.94 5.43
C ARG A 4 -2.89 -7.32 4.04
N ARG A 5 -3.45 -8.42 3.53
CA ARG A 5 -3.26 -8.88 2.16
C ARG A 5 -4.60 -8.91 1.45
N GLU A 6 -4.65 -8.36 0.26
CA GLU A 6 -5.82 -8.36 -0.61
C GLU A 6 -5.40 -8.79 -2.02
N GLU A 7 -6.33 -9.40 -2.75
CA GLU A 7 -6.10 -9.85 -4.11
C GLU A 7 -7.33 -9.62 -4.98
N TRP A 8 -7.10 -9.22 -6.22
CA TRP A 8 -8.13 -9.13 -7.25
C TRP A 8 -7.54 -9.34 -8.65
N THR A 9 -8.43 -9.51 -9.62
CA THR A 9 -8.10 -9.60 -11.03
C THR A 9 -8.44 -8.29 -11.71
N ALA A 10 -7.51 -7.76 -12.49
CA ALA A 10 -7.61 -6.58 -13.33
C ALA A 10 -7.82 -7.00 -14.78
N GLY A 11 -8.77 -6.36 -15.48
CA GLY A 11 -9.01 -6.61 -16.91
C GLY A 11 -7.94 -6.02 -17.84
N ALA A 12 -7.04 -5.18 -17.31
CA ALA A 12 -5.96 -4.56 -18.07
C ALA A 12 -4.68 -5.42 -18.09
N GLY A 13 -3.80 -5.16 -19.06
CA GLY A 13 -2.52 -5.87 -19.18
C GLY A 13 -1.50 -5.51 -18.07
N PRO A 14 -0.49 -6.35 -17.79
CA PRO A 14 0.42 -6.17 -16.66
C PRO A 14 1.16 -4.82 -16.64
N ALA A 15 1.60 -4.34 -17.81
CA ALA A 15 2.31 -3.06 -17.93
C ALA A 15 1.40 -1.86 -17.60
N GLU A 16 0.14 -1.91 -18.03
CA GLU A 16 -0.85 -0.87 -17.75
C GLU A 16 -1.22 -0.87 -16.26
N VAL A 17 -1.52 -2.04 -15.70
CA VAL A 17 -1.79 -2.20 -14.26
C VAL A 17 -0.62 -1.68 -13.44
N ARG A 18 0.62 -1.99 -13.83
CA ARG A 18 1.84 -1.47 -13.18
C ARG A 18 1.90 0.05 -13.19
N ALA A 19 1.68 0.69 -14.35
CA ALA A 19 1.66 2.15 -14.44
C ALA A 19 0.63 2.77 -13.50
N ARG A 20 -0.61 2.24 -13.49
CA ARG A 20 -1.69 2.72 -12.63
C ARG A 20 -1.37 2.53 -11.13
N VAL A 21 -0.78 1.39 -10.74
CA VAL A 21 -0.32 1.14 -9.36
C VAL A 21 0.73 2.17 -8.95
N VAL A 22 1.75 2.40 -9.78
CA VAL A 22 2.81 3.37 -9.50
C VAL A 22 2.24 4.78 -9.34
N ASP A 23 1.31 5.18 -10.20
CA ASP A 23 0.68 6.51 -10.15
C ASP A 23 -0.16 6.71 -8.89
N VAL A 24 -0.94 5.71 -8.48
CA VAL A 24 -1.71 5.75 -7.22
C VAL A 24 -0.78 5.86 -6.01
N LEU A 25 0.32 5.11 -5.97
CA LEU A 25 1.26 5.15 -4.85
C LEU A 25 2.00 6.50 -4.79
N ARG A 26 2.37 7.06 -5.94
CA ARG A 26 3.01 8.39 -6.04
C ARG A 26 2.07 9.52 -5.64
N SER A 27 0.80 9.48 -6.04
CA SER A 27 -0.20 10.50 -5.68
C SER A 27 -0.42 10.57 -4.17
N ARG A 28 -0.22 9.45 -3.48
CA ARG A 28 -0.22 9.35 -2.00
C ARG A 28 1.10 9.72 -1.35
N ARG A 29 2.05 10.31 -2.10
CA ARG A 29 3.39 10.70 -1.64
C ARG A 29 4.22 9.53 -1.09
N ALA A 30 3.95 8.31 -1.53
CA ALA A 30 4.78 7.16 -1.17
C ALA A 30 6.07 7.18 -2.00
N LYS A 31 7.20 6.86 -1.37
CA LYS A 31 8.46 6.56 -2.05
C LYS A 31 8.33 5.18 -2.69
N VAL A 32 8.14 5.15 -4.00
CA VAL A 32 8.01 3.93 -4.79
C VAL A 32 9.40 3.41 -5.20
N VAL A 33 9.61 2.12 -5.02
CA VAL A 33 10.75 1.36 -5.53
C VAL A 33 10.15 0.25 -6.40
N ASP A 34 10.42 0.34 -7.69
CA ASP A 34 9.97 -0.64 -8.65
C ASP A 34 11.13 -1.57 -8.97
N THR A 35 10.98 -2.85 -8.65
CA THR A 35 12.04 -3.86 -8.77
C THR A 35 12.08 -4.51 -10.15
N GLY A 36 11.13 -4.21 -11.04
CA GLY A 36 11.10 -4.72 -12.42
C GLY A 36 10.71 -6.21 -12.56
N ASP A 37 10.59 -6.94 -11.45
CA ASP A 37 10.24 -8.36 -11.35
C ASP A 37 8.72 -8.60 -11.22
N GLY A 38 7.91 -7.63 -11.63
CA GLY A 38 6.46 -7.64 -11.39
C GLY A 38 6.07 -7.23 -9.98
N THR A 39 7.01 -6.76 -9.15
CA THR A 39 6.73 -6.20 -7.83
C THR A 39 6.94 -4.69 -7.79
N VAL A 40 5.99 -3.97 -7.20
CA VAL A 40 6.08 -2.55 -6.88
C VAL A 40 6.06 -2.42 -5.37
N ALA A 41 7.18 -2.00 -4.78
CA ALA A 41 7.25 -1.68 -3.36
C ALA A 41 7.08 -0.18 -3.16
N ALA A 42 6.41 0.23 -2.09
CA ALA A 42 6.30 1.63 -1.72
C ALA A 42 6.32 1.81 -0.21
N ARG A 43 6.89 2.94 0.24
CA ARG A 43 6.92 3.31 1.65
C ARG A 43 6.41 4.72 1.82
N SER A 44 5.60 4.96 2.84
CA SER A 44 5.14 6.31 3.20
C SER A 44 5.21 6.52 4.71
N GLY A 45 5.13 7.79 5.13
CA GLY A 45 5.23 8.19 6.53
C GLY A 45 6.64 8.13 7.11
N SER A 46 6.75 8.39 8.40
CA SER A 46 8.03 8.39 9.13
C SER A 46 7.85 7.70 10.48
N SER A 47 8.65 6.66 10.71
CA SER A 47 8.68 5.94 11.99
C SER A 47 9.22 6.81 13.12
N LEU A 48 10.08 7.78 12.83
CA LEU A 48 10.58 8.73 13.83
C LEU A 48 9.48 9.70 14.28
N LEU A 49 8.71 10.24 13.34
CA LEU A 49 7.61 11.16 13.67
C LEU A 49 6.46 10.45 14.37
N ALA A 50 6.21 9.19 14.02
CA ALA A 50 5.17 8.38 14.64
C ALA A 50 5.55 7.85 16.04
N ARG A 51 6.77 8.10 16.54
CA ARG A 51 7.14 7.86 17.94
C ARG A 51 6.74 8.99 18.88
N LEU A 52 6.45 10.18 18.35
CA LEU A 52 5.72 11.22 19.06
C LEU A 52 4.26 10.76 19.19
N ASP A 53 3.56 11.15 20.26
CA ASP A 53 2.20 10.69 20.60
C ASP A 53 1.35 10.43 19.34
N VAL A 54 1.13 9.14 19.04
CA VAL A 54 0.53 8.64 17.79
C VAL A 54 -0.86 9.24 17.55
N SER A 55 -1.53 9.67 18.62
CA SER A 55 -2.84 10.31 18.56
C SER A 55 -2.81 11.70 17.88
N LEU A 56 -1.69 12.42 17.98
CA LEU A 56 -1.50 13.77 17.44
C LEU A 56 -0.86 13.77 16.05
N VAL A 57 -0.30 12.64 15.60
CA VAL A 57 0.35 12.54 14.29
C VAL A 57 -0.72 12.41 13.19
N PRO A 58 -0.69 13.28 12.15
CA PRO A 58 -1.61 13.16 11.03
C PRO A 58 -1.54 11.77 10.39
N LYS A 59 -2.69 11.20 10.02
CA LYS A 59 -2.81 9.87 9.40
C LYS A 59 -1.82 9.66 8.23
N ARG A 60 -1.60 10.69 7.41
CA ARG A 60 -0.64 10.71 6.29
C ARG A 60 0.84 10.54 6.67
N TRP A 61 1.20 10.72 7.94
CA TRP A 61 2.57 10.59 8.44
C TRP A 61 2.83 9.24 9.10
N LEU A 62 1.78 8.43 9.29
CA LEU A 62 1.90 7.09 9.83
C LEU A 62 2.72 6.22 8.88
N PRO A 63 3.76 5.53 9.39
CA PRO A 63 4.64 4.73 8.56
C PRO A 63 3.91 3.50 8.03
N LEU A 64 3.95 3.34 6.71
CA LEU A 64 3.35 2.24 5.96
C LEU A 64 4.35 1.66 4.97
N ALA A 65 4.35 0.35 4.85
CA ALA A 65 4.96 -0.36 3.72
C ALA A 65 3.86 -1.00 2.88
N VAL A 66 3.95 -0.86 1.57
CA VAL A 66 3.04 -1.46 0.59
C VAL A 66 3.90 -2.26 -0.39
N ALA A 67 3.51 -3.50 -0.67
CA ALA A 67 4.07 -4.32 -1.73
C ALA A 67 2.93 -4.78 -2.63
N VAL A 68 3.05 -4.50 -3.93
CA VAL A 68 2.07 -4.91 -4.93
C VAL A 68 2.76 -5.87 -5.89
N SER A 69 2.28 -7.10 -5.97
CA SER A 69 2.69 -8.09 -6.96
C SER A 69 1.69 -8.11 -8.10
N ILE A 70 2.22 -8.05 -9.32
CA ILE A 70 1.48 -7.96 -10.57
C ILE A 70 1.90 -9.16 -11.40
N THR A 71 1.00 -10.13 -11.53
CA THR A 71 1.26 -11.38 -12.25
C THR A 71 0.31 -11.53 -13.43
N PRO A 72 0.79 -11.92 -14.62
CA PRO A 72 -0.09 -12.24 -15.75
C PRO A 72 -1.02 -13.41 -15.38
N ALA A 73 -2.28 -13.34 -15.80
CA ALA A 73 -3.27 -14.39 -15.64
C ALA A 73 -4.13 -14.49 -16.91
N ASP A 74 -3.71 -15.32 -17.87
CA ASP A 74 -4.34 -15.50 -19.18
C ASP A 74 -4.64 -14.15 -19.89
N ALA A 75 -5.93 -13.77 -19.96
CA ALA A 75 -6.41 -12.52 -20.57
C ALA A 75 -6.54 -11.36 -19.57
N ALA A 76 -6.00 -11.51 -18.37
CA ALA A 76 -6.12 -10.58 -17.25
C ALA A 76 -4.79 -10.47 -16.47
N THR A 77 -4.80 -9.61 -15.45
CA THR A 77 -3.66 -9.43 -14.55
C THR A 77 -4.10 -9.66 -13.12
N ARG A 78 -3.43 -10.55 -12.39
CA ARG A 78 -3.65 -10.72 -10.95
C ARG A 78 -2.84 -9.68 -10.19
N VAL A 79 -3.52 -8.93 -9.33
CA VAL A 79 -2.95 -7.91 -8.45
C VAL A 79 -3.08 -8.38 -7.02
N THR A 80 -1.93 -8.59 -6.37
CA THR A 80 -1.86 -8.94 -4.95
C THR A 80 -1.22 -7.79 -4.20
N VAL A 81 -1.93 -7.22 -3.23
CA VAL A 81 -1.43 -6.13 -2.39
C VAL A 81 -1.18 -6.65 -0.99
N THR A 82 -0.01 -6.33 -0.45
CA THR A 82 0.31 -6.51 0.97
C THR A 82 0.64 -5.15 1.57
N ILE A 83 -0.03 -4.79 2.66
CA ILE A 83 0.20 -3.55 3.41
C ILE A 83 0.59 -3.92 4.83
N GLU A 84 1.65 -3.30 5.34
CA GLU A 84 2.18 -3.52 6.68
C GLU A 84 2.31 -2.18 7.42
N ASP A 85 1.89 -2.15 8.69
CA ASP A 85 2.27 -1.06 9.58
C ASP A 85 3.77 -1.12 9.89
N ARG A 86 4.41 0.03 10.06
CA ARG A 86 5.82 0.11 10.43
C ARG A 86 6.06 0.87 11.73
N LEU A 87 5.09 0.85 12.64
CA LEU A 87 5.19 1.50 13.94
C LEU A 87 6.05 0.71 14.94
N GLY A 88 6.14 -0.62 14.77
CA GLY A 88 6.78 -1.52 15.73
C GLY A 88 5.85 -1.92 16.90
N PHE A 89 6.28 -2.89 17.71
CA PHE A 89 5.53 -3.35 18.89
C PHE A 89 5.38 -2.23 19.92
N GLY A 90 4.15 -1.83 20.26
CA GLY A 90 3.88 -0.85 21.33
C GLY A 90 2.72 0.13 21.08
N ALA A 91 2.14 0.18 19.88
CA ALA A 91 1.02 1.10 19.59
C ALA A 91 -0.35 0.48 19.93
N ALA A 92 -0.60 0.19 21.21
CA ALA A 92 -1.94 -0.15 21.67
C ALA A 92 -2.85 1.08 21.47
N GLY A 93 -3.77 1.03 20.49
CA GLY A 93 -4.74 2.10 20.21
C GLY A 93 -4.68 2.71 18.80
N SER A 94 -3.70 2.34 17.96
CA SER A 94 -3.61 2.85 16.57
C SER A 94 -4.35 1.99 15.53
N GLY A 95 -4.90 0.84 15.93
CA GLY A 95 -5.52 -0.16 15.04
C GLY A 95 -6.55 0.43 14.08
N THR A 96 -7.50 1.23 14.59
CA THR A 96 -8.56 1.84 13.77
C THR A 96 -8.04 2.85 12.75
N ARG A 97 -6.95 3.57 13.07
CA ARG A 97 -6.31 4.53 12.14
C ARG A 97 -5.56 3.81 11.01
N TYR A 98 -4.92 2.69 11.32
CA TYR A 98 -4.25 1.83 10.34
C TYR A 98 -5.23 1.07 9.47
N GLU A 99 -6.30 0.53 10.04
CA GLU A 99 -7.39 -0.10 9.28
C GLU A 99 -7.96 0.88 8.24
N ALA A 100 -8.29 2.10 8.66
CA ALA A 100 -8.77 3.12 7.74
C ALA A 100 -7.71 3.54 6.70
N LEU A 101 -6.41 3.47 7.01
CA LEU A 101 -5.33 3.72 6.03
C LEU A 101 -5.23 2.58 5.02
N PHE A 102 -5.36 1.35 5.49
CA PHE A 102 -5.31 0.15 4.68
C PHE A 102 -6.50 0.15 3.72
N ASP A 103 -7.71 0.38 4.23
CA ASP A 103 -8.94 0.47 3.42
C ASP A 103 -8.83 1.52 2.32
N GLU A 104 -8.37 2.73 2.65
CA GLU A 104 -8.19 3.79 1.66
C GLU A 104 -7.17 3.41 0.59
N THR A 105 -6.06 2.77 0.98
CA THR A 105 -4.99 2.40 0.06
C THR A 105 -5.42 1.25 -0.85
N ILE A 106 -6.06 0.21 -0.30
CA ILE A 106 -6.63 -0.91 -1.04
C ILE A 106 -7.71 -0.40 -2.00
N ARG A 107 -8.64 0.44 -1.52
CA ARG A 107 -9.70 1.00 -2.35
C ARG A 107 -9.14 1.81 -3.51
N ALA A 108 -8.15 2.67 -3.26
CA ALA A 108 -7.53 3.46 -4.32
C ALA A 108 -6.83 2.58 -5.37
N LEU A 109 -6.08 1.56 -4.94
CA LEU A 109 -5.42 0.61 -5.85
C LEU A 109 -6.45 -0.19 -6.65
N ARG A 110 -7.50 -0.69 -5.99
CA ARG A 110 -8.55 -1.49 -6.62
C ARG A 110 -9.35 -0.65 -7.63
N SER A 111 -9.79 0.55 -7.27
CA SER A 111 -10.52 1.43 -8.18
C SER A 111 -9.72 1.86 -9.41
N ALA A 112 -8.39 1.90 -9.32
CA ALA A 112 -7.54 2.24 -10.46
C ALA A 112 -7.24 1.03 -11.36
N THR A 113 -7.31 -0.19 -10.84
CA THR A 113 -6.79 -1.38 -11.55
C THR A 113 -7.84 -2.42 -11.89
N ALA A 114 -8.96 -2.48 -11.16
CA ALA A 114 -10.06 -3.41 -11.43
C ALA A 114 -10.76 -3.12 -12.77
#